data_AF-A0A9P9BWM1-F1
#
_entry.id   AF-A0A9P9BWM1-F1
#
_cell.length_a   1.000
_cell.length_b   1.000
_cell.length_c   1.000
_cell.angle_alpha   90.00
_cell.angle_beta   90.00
_cell.angle_gamma   90.00
#
_symmetry.space_group_name_H-M   'P 1'
#
loop_
_entity.id
_entity.type
_entity.pdbx_description
1 polymer ?
#
loop_
_entity_poly.entity_id
_entity_poly.type
_entity_poly.pdbx_seq_one_letter_code
_entity_poly.pdbx_strand_id
1 'polypeptide(L)'
;MIGAAREIGGDTGGTAGAARPIRFEVADAEELAVVPAGSVDLIVSAAAAHWFDMPRFWRAAGRVLKPGGTVALWVGGAIRPDADFLPDQVVAGEIQAAVDEFDAEVDAFLMPGNRLCVGLYRDLGMPWDDGRHPRTDSSAGAGAGAGEGEGGQDAGEVFDKETFRRVEWGTQTPGSLPMAEFLANGGREVPLDALEMVLGTASYVTRWREANAHLAGTGADVVKKFRAKVQAALERAGLPADRIRGGMLGVLLLVKKKATLE
;
A
#
# COMPACT_ATOMS: atom_id res chain seq x y z
N MET A 1 -10.96 -0.88 -15.53
CA MET A 1 -10.32 0.22 -14.77
C MET A 1 -9.93 1.39 -15.68
N ILE A 2 -8.97 1.25 -16.61
CA ILE A 2 -8.51 2.37 -17.46
C ILE A 2 -9.61 3.00 -18.32
N GLY A 3 -10.58 2.22 -18.82
CA GLY A 3 -11.75 2.77 -19.53
C GLY A 3 -12.53 3.78 -18.68
N ALA A 4 -12.85 3.42 -17.43
CA ALA A 4 -13.52 4.31 -16.48
C ALA A 4 -12.65 5.52 -16.11
N ALA A 5 -11.33 5.35 -15.94
CA ALA A 5 -10.42 6.46 -15.68
C ALA A 5 -10.39 7.46 -16.84
N ARG A 6 -10.38 6.98 -18.09
CA ARG A 6 -10.46 7.81 -19.30
C ARG A 6 -11.80 8.52 -19.44
N GLU A 7 -12.89 7.87 -19.03
CA GLU A 7 -14.25 8.43 -19.06
C GLU A 7 -14.45 9.52 -18.01
N ILE A 8 -14.00 9.28 -16.77
CA ILE A 8 -14.00 10.29 -15.70
C ILE A 8 -13.06 11.45 -16.07
N GLY A 9 -11.94 11.13 -16.71
CA GLY A 9 -10.96 12.10 -17.15
C GLY A 9 -10.30 12.84 -15.98
N GLY A 10 -10.00 14.11 -16.22
CA GLY A 10 -9.33 14.99 -15.27
C GLY A 10 -8.30 15.85 -15.98
N ASP A 11 -7.94 16.96 -15.37
CA ASP A 11 -6.88 17.83 -15.85
C ASP A 11 -5.85 18.09 -14.75
N THR A 12 -4.69 18.60 -15.13
CA THR A 12 -3.60 18.93 -14.19
C THR A 12 -3.86 20.24 -13.43
N GLY A 13 -5.11 20.71 -13.36
CA GLY A 13 -5.50 21.99 -12.77
C GLY A 13 -5.30 22.02 -11.26
N GLY A 14 -4.16 22.57 -10.82
CA GLY A 14 -4.00 23.29 -9.56
C GLY A 14 -4.10 24.81 -9.80
N THR A 15 -4.30 25.59 -8.74
CA THR A 15 -4.74 27.01 -8.69
C THR A 15 -3.96 28.08 -9.48
N ALA A 16 -3.06 27.76 -10.43
CA ALA A 16 -2.28 28.78 -11.15
C ALA A 16 -1.76 28.40 -12.56
N GLY A 17 -2.29 27.38 -13.27
CA GLY A 17 -1.77 27.00 -14.59
C GLY A 17 -2.83 26.56 -15.60
N ALA A 18 -2.52 26.65 -16.90
CA ALA A 18 -3.36 26.11 -17.97
C ALA A 18 -3.48 24.58 -17.80
N ALA A 19 -4.69 24.12 -17.50
CA ALA A 19 -4.97 22.73 -17.21
C ALA A 19 -4.74 21.86 -18.46
N ARG A 20 -3.97 20.79 -18.32
CA ARG A 20 -3.72 19.80 -19.38
C ARG A 20 -4.47 18.51 -19.06
N PRO A 21 -5.06 17.82 -20.06
CA PRO A 21 -5.74 16.55 -19.80
C PRO A 21 -4.80 15.50 -19.21
N ILE A 22 -5.28 14.74 -18.24
CA ILE A 22 -4.58 13.56 -17.72
C ILE A 22 -4.58 12.47 -18.79
N ARG A 23 -3.40 11.88 -19.06
CA ARG A 23 -3.23 10.77 -19.99
C ARG A 23 -3.18 9.45 -19.23
N PHE A 24 -4.00 8.50 -19.64
CA PHE A 24 -4.07 7.16 -19.06
C PHE A 24 -3.57 6.11 -20.04
N GLU A 25 -2.61 5.28 -19.59
CA GLU A 25 -2.00 4.21 -20.39
C GLU A 25 -2.15 2.86 -19.71
N VAL A 26 -2.23 1.80 -20.52
CA VAL A 26 -2.16 0.42 -20.05
C VAL A 26 -0.72 -0.03 -20.21
N ALA A 27 -0.02 -0.20 -19.10
CA ALA A 27 1.36 -0.68 -19.06
C ALA A 27 1.68 -1.25 -17.68
N ASP A 28 2.67 -2.13 -17.62
CA ASP A 28 3.31 -2.51 -16.36
C ASP A 28 4.11 -1.32 -15.80
N ALA A 29 4.35 -1.29 -14.49
CA ALA A 29 5.05 -0.17 -13.83
C ALA A 29 6.50 -0.02 -14.31
N GLU A 30 7.07 -1.11 -14.82
CA GLU A 30 8.42 -1.25 -15.33
C GLU A 30 8.53 -0.89 -16.83
N GLU A 31 7.40 -0.79 -17.54
CA GLU A 31 7.34 -0.63 -19.00
C GLU A 31 6.93 0.78 -19.41
N LEU A 32 7.73 1.76 -18.99
CA LEU A 32 7.44 3.19 -19.20
C LEU A 32 7.85 3.73 -20.58
N ALA A 33 7.86 2.91 -21.64
CA ALA A 33 8.41 3.27 -22.95
C ALA A 33 7.74 4.50 -23.60
N VAL A 34 6.46 4.73 -23.31
CA VAL A 34 5.69 5.90 -23.76
C VAL A 34 6.13 7.22 -23.11
N VAL A 35 6.94 7.15 -22.04
CA VAL A 35 7.45 8.29 -21.31
C VAL A 35 8.90 8.58 -21.74
N PRO A 36 9.21 9.79 -22.24
CA PRO A 36 10.56 10.17 -22.62
C PRO A 36 11.56 10.06 -21.47
N ALA A 37 12.83 9.86 -21.81
CA ALA A 37 13.90 9.88 -20.81
C ALA A 37 14.05 11.29 -20.21
N GLY A 38 14.28 11.38 -18.90
CA GLY A 38 14.49 12.66 -18.22
C GLY A 38 13.33 13.65 -18.33
N SER A 39 12.09 13.20 -18.48
CA SER A 39 10.92 14.08 -18.61
C SER A 39 10.06 14.19 -17.35
N VAL A 40 10.26 13.31 -16.36
CA VAL A 40 9.40 13.20 -15.17
C VAL A 40 10.04 13.84 -13.95
N ASP A 41 9.28 14.67 -13.24
CA ASP A 41 9.70 15.28 -11.97
C ASP A 41 9.40 14.36 -10.76
N LEU A 42 8.27 13.67 -10.77
CA LEU A 42 7.77 12.83 -9.69
C LEU A 42 7.09 11.57 -10.24
N ILE A 43 7.49 10.41 -9.71
CA ILE A 43 6.78 9.14 -9.88
C ILE A 43 6.08 8.81 -8.57
N VAL A 44 4.83 8.38 -8.66
CA VAL A 44 4.02 7.98 -7.52
C VAL A 44 3.50 6.56 -7.71
N SER A 45 3.66 5.71 -6.70
CA SER A 45 2.85 4.50 -6.55
C SER A 45 2.07 4.56 -5.24
N ALA A 46 0.75 4.62 -5.37
CA ALA A 46 -0.21 4.63 -4.29
C ALA A 46 -0.77 3.22 -4.07
N ALA A 47 -0.24 2.49 -3.11
CA ALA A 47 -0.65 1.12 -2.74
C ALA A 47 -0.53 0.06 -3.85
N ALA A 48 0.50 0.13 -4.71
CA ALA A 48 0.73 -0.85 -5.77
C ALA A 48 2.14 -1.46 -5.80
N ALA A 49 3.16 -0.77 -5.29
CA ALA A 49 4.58 -1.15 -5.43
C ALA A 49 4.93 -2.58 -4.95
N HIS A 50 4.15 -3.17 -4.05
CA HIS A 50 4.34 -4.55 -3.62
C HIS A 50 4.02 -5.62 -4.69
N TRP A 51 3.52 -5.22 -5.86
CA TRP A 51 3.31 -6.11 -7.01
C TRP A 51 4.35 -5.90 -8.12
N PHE A 52 5.31 -5.01 -7.93
CA PHE A 52 6.28 -4.65 -8.97
C PHE A 52 7.47 -5.61 -8.98
N ASP A 53 8.07 -5.78 -10.17
CA ASP A 53 9.46 -6.20 -10.32
C ASP A 53 10.35 -4.99 -9.97
N MET A 54 10.68 -4.87 -8.69
CA MET A 54 11.41 -3.70 -8.18
C MET A 54 12.73 -3.42 -8.93
N PRO A 55 13.59 -4.41 -9.23
CA PRO A 55 14.79 -4.17 -10.04
C PRO A 55 14.49 -3.58 -11.43
N ARG A 56 13.49 -4.08 -12.16
CA ARG A 56 13.09 -3.50 -13.45
C ARG A 56 12.46 -2.12 -13.28
N PHE A 57 11.63 -1.93 -12.25
CA PHE A 57 10.98 -0.66 -11.92
C PHE A 57 12.01 0.44 -11.67
N TRP A 58 13.04 0.18 -10.84
CA TRP A 58 14.04 1.20 -10.53
C TRP A 58 14.84 1.61 -11.77
N ARG A 59 15.17 0.69 -12.68
CA ARG A 59 15.81 1.03 -13.96
C ARG A 59 14.91 1.91 -14.81
N ALA A 60 13.63 1.56 -14.93
CA ALA A 60 12.66 2.34 -15.70
C ALA A 60 12.43 3.74 -15.11
N ALA A 61 12.26 3.82 -13.79
CA ALA A 61 12.13 5.07 -13.03
C ALA A 61 13.37 5.95 -13.21
N GLY A 62 14.56 5.37 -13.09
CA GLY A 62 15.83 6.05 -13.31
C GLY A 62 15.95 6.66 -14.70
N ARG A 63 15.49 5.95 -15.75
CA ARG A 63 15.48 6.47 -17.14
C ARG A 63 14.58 7.68 -17.31
N VAL A 64 13.34 7.62 -16.81
CA VAL A 64 12.33 8.66 -17.09
C VAL A 64 12.43 9.87 -16.18
N LEU A 65 12.98 9.72 -14.98
CA LEU A 65 13.16 10.83 -14.05
C LEU A 65 14.22 11.82 -14.53
N LYS A 66 13.93 13.11 -14.38
CA LYS A 66 14.93 14.18 -14.44
C LYS A 66 15.99 14.00 -13.34
N PRO A 67 17.22 14.51 -13.50
CA PRO A 67 18.14 14.68 -12.38
C PRO A 67 17.45 15.42 -11.22
N GLY A 68 17.57 14.90 -9.99
CA GLY A 68 16.86 15.44 -8.82
C GLY A 68 15.37 15.09 -8.72
N GLY A 69 14.80 14.38 -9.70
CA GLY A 69 13.42 13.89 -9.67
C GLY A 69 13.19 12.85 -8.56
N THR A 70 11.94 12.67 -8.13
CA THR A 70 11.58 11.89 -6.94
C THR A 70 10.72 10.67 -7.28
N VAL A 71 10.93 9.57 -6.56
CA VAL A 71 9.97 8.45 -6.46
C VAL A 71 9.32 8.49 -5.07
N ALA A 72 7.99 8.44 -5.05
CA ALA A 72 7.17 8.36 -3.84
C ALA A 72 6.33 7.07 -3.87
N LEU A 73 6.54 6.20 -2.89
CA LEU A 73 5.80 4.93 -2.75
C LEU A 73 5.10 4.94 -1.41
N TRP A 74 3.78 4.76 -1.37
CA TRP A 74 3.07 4.58 -0.10
C TRP A 74 2.16 3.38 -0.13
N VAL A 75 1.83 2.90 1.07
CA VAL A 75 0.82 1.87 1.28
C VAL A 75 0.22 2.02 2.67
N GLY A 76 -1.01 1.58 2.81
CA GLY A 76 -1.65 1.39 4.11
C GLY A 76 -1.57 -0.07 4.54
N GLY A 77 -1.36 -0.31 5.82
CA GLY A 77 -1.23 -1.63 6.42
C GLY A 77 -2.46 -2.05 7.21
N ALA A 78 -2.22 -2.72 8.34
CA ALA A 78 -3.28 -3.18 9.23
C ALA A 78 -4.16 -2.02 9.73
N ILE A 79 -5.44 -2.32 9.91
CA ILE A 79 -6.37 -1.42 10.60
C ILE A 79 -6.16 -1.63 12.10
N ARG A 80 -6.02 -0.53 12.84
CA ARG A 80 -5.81 -0.56 14.29
C ARG A 80 -6.83 0.31 15.00
N PRO A 81 -7.27 -0.08 16.21
CA PRO A 81 -8.04 0.81 17.06
C PRO A 81 -7.21 2.04 17.41
N ASP A 82 -7.86 3.19 17.50
CA ASP A 82 -7.24 4.42 18.01
C ASP A 82 -7.25 4.35 19.54
N ALA A 83 -6.15 3.86 20.14
CA ALA A 83 -6.04 3.65 21.58
C ALA A 83 -6.12 4.96 22.39
N ASP A 84 -5.78 6.10 21.78
CA ASP A 84 -5.90 7.43 22.39
C ASP A 84 -7.36 7.93 22.38
N PHE A 85 -8.23 7.30 21.59
CA PHE A 85 -9.64 7.67 21.50
C PHE A 85 -10.61 6.66 22.10
N LEU A 86 -10.22 5.39 22.23
CA LEU A 86 -11.00 4.43 23.00
C LEU A 86 -10.87 4.78 24.49
N PRO A 87 -11.97 5.12 25.19
CA PRO A 87 -11.92 5.57 26.58
C PRO A 87 -11.50 4.46 27.55
N ASP A 88 -11.53 3.19 27.09
CA ASP A 88 -11.25 2.01 27.88
C ASP A 88 -10.21 1.12 27.19
N GLN A 89 -9.09 0.90 27.88
CA GLN A 89 -7.99 0.04 27.42
C GLN A 89 -8.39 -1.43 27.31
N VAL A 90 -9.39 -1.89 28.07
CA VAL A 90 -9.95 -3.25 27.95
C VAL A 90 -10.64 -3.42 26.59
N VAL A 91 -11.47 -2.45 26.20
CA VAL A 91 -12.19 -2.47 24.91
C VAL A 91 -11.21 -2.39 23.75
N ALA A 92 -10.18 -1.54 23.87
CA ALA A 92 -9.08 -1.49 22.90
C ALA A 92 -8.38 -2.85 22.75
N GLY A 93 -8.14 -3.54 23.87
CA GLY A 93 -7.58 -4.90 23.88
C GLY A 93 -8.47 -5.94 23.22
N GLU A 94 -9.79 -5.91 23.46
CA GLU A 94 -10.75 -6.82 22.84
C GLU A 94 -10.83 -6.62 21.32
N ILE A 95 -10.87 -5.36 20.86
CA ILE A 95 -10.86 -5.02 19.44
C ILE A 95 -9.53 -5.45 18.80
N GLN A 96 -8.40 -5.22 19.49
CA GLN A 96 -7.09 -5.66 19.02
C GLN A 96 -7.02 -7.19 18.90
N ALA A 97 -7.56 -7.93 19.87
CA ALA A 97 -7.63 -9.39 19.78
C ALA A 97 -8.50 -9.86 18.60
N ALA A 98 -9.59 -9.15 18.28
CA ALA A 98 -10.38 -9.44 17.09
C ALA A 98 -9.60 -9.20 15.79
N VAL A 99 -8.78 -8.13 15.73
CA VAL A 99 -7.88 -7.88 14.60
C VAL A 99 -6.85 -9.00 14.48
N ASP A 100 -6.22 -9.41 15.58
CA ASP A 100 -5.19 -10.45 15.57
C ASP A 100 -5.75 -11.81 15.12
N GLU A 101 -6.99 -12.15 15.52
CA GLU A 101 -7.67 -13.37 15.07
C GLU A 101 -8.03 -13.31 13.58
N PHE A 102 -8.52 -12.15 13.09
CA PHE A 102 -8.76 -11.94 11.67
C PHE A 102 -7.48 -12.13 10.85
N ASP A 103 -6.39 -11.49 11.27
CA ASP A 103 -5.08 -11.58 10.61
C ASP A 103 -4.59 -13.03 10.57
N ALA A 104 -4.70 -13.76 11.68
CA ALA A 104 -4.32 -15.17 11.74
C ALA A 104 -5.17 -16.06 10.81
N GLU A 105 -6.48 -15.79 10.70
CA GLU A 105 -7.40 -16.57 9.87
C GLU A 105 -7.16 -16.36 8.36
N VAL A 106 -6.64 -15.18 7.97
CA VAL A 106 -6.33 -14.87 6.56
C VAL A 106 -4.86 -15.06 6.18
N ASP A 107 -3.95 -15.31 7.13
CA ASP A 107 -2.50 -15.38 6.90
C ASP A 107 -2.11 -16.40 5.82
N ALA A 108 -2.70 -17.60 5.88
CA ALA A 108 -2.44 -18.68 4.92
C ALA A 108 -2.82 -18.30 3.47
N PHE A 109 -3.62 -17.26 3.30
CA PHE A 109 -4.01 -16.75 2.00
C PHE A 109 -3.05 -15.66 1.53
N LEU A 110 -2.31 -14.95 2.38
CA LEU A 110 -1.43 -13.85 1.92
C LEU A 110 -0.42 -14.31 0.87
N MET A 111 -0.40 -13.61 -0.27
CA MET A 111 0.66 -13.75 -1.29
C MET A 111 1.90 -12.94 -0.90
N PRO A 112 3.07 -13.18 -1.51
CA PRO A 112 4.30 -12.43 -1.23
C PRO A 112 4.10 -10.90 -1.27
N GLY A 113 3.39 -10.38 -2.28
CA GLY A 113 3.05 -8.95 -2.37
C GLY A 113 2.17 -8.46 -1.22
N ASN A 114 1.20 -9.26 -0.76
CA ASN A 114 0.41 -8.88 0.41
C ASN A 114 1.29 -8.77 1.67
N ARG A 115 2.27 -9.66 1.84
CA ARG A 115 3.21 -9.61 2.96
C ARG A 115 4.05 -8.34 2.97
N LEU A 116 4.51 -7.90 1.80
CA LEU A 116 5.20 -6.60 1.66
C LEU A 116 4.29 -5.42 2.03
N CYS A 117 3.02 -5.47 1.62
CA CYS A 117 2.01 -4.46 1.95
C CYS A 117 1.75 -4.38 3.47
N VAL A 118 1.40 -5.50 4.12
CA VAL A 118 1.14 -5.52 5.58
C VAL A 118 2.41 -5.26 6.40
N GLY A 119 3.59 -5.60 5.87
CA GLY A 119 4.89 -5.26 6.41
C GLY A 119 5.31 -3.80 6.19
N LEU A 120 4.41 -2.95 5.67
CA LEU A 120 4.64 -1.52 5.42
C LEU A 120 5.90 -1.29 4.59
N TYR A 121 6.13 -2.08 3.55
CA TYR A 121 7.29 -1.98 2.65
C TYR A 121 8.64 -2.02 3.36
N ARG A 122 8.75 -2.65 4.55
CA ARG A 122 10.05 -2.81 5.23
C ARG A 122 11.03 -3.62 4.40
N ASP A 123 10.51 -4.64 3.71
CA ASP A 123 11.29 -5.57 2.88
C ASP A 123 11.04 -5.34 1.38
N LEU A 124 10.56 -4.14 1.00
CA LEU A 124 10.42 -3.78 -0.41
C LEU A 124 11.81 -3.56 -1.02
N GLY A 125 12.08 -4.15 -2.18
CA GLY A 125 13.38 -4.04 -2.81
C GLY A 125 13.75 -2.61 -3.21
N MET A 126 14.82 -2.08 -2.61
CA MET A 126 15.32 -0.73 -2.84
C MET A 126 16.43 -0.71 -3.92
N PRO A 127 16.76 0.47 -4.49
CA PRO A 127 17.75 0.58 -5.57
C PRO A 127 19.15 0.07 -5.21
N TRP A 128 19.52 0.13 -3.93
CA TRP A 128 20.83 -0.24 -3.40
C TRP A 128 20.86 -1.65 -2.80
N ASP A 129 19.78 -2.41 -2.97
CA ASP A 129 19.73 -3.79 -2.50
C ASP A 129 20.28 -4.72 -3.59
N ASP A 130 20.93 -5.80 -3.19
CA ASP A 130 21.60 -6.77 -4.07
C ASP A 130 20.65 -7.69 -4.87
N GLY A 131 19.37 -7.32 -4.97
CA GLY A 131 18.37 -8.04 -5.75
C GLY A 131 17.85 -9.34 -5.12
N ARG A 132 18.21 -9.67 -3.87
CA ARG A 132 17.72 -10.86 -3.14
C ARG A 132 16.30 -10.72 -2.57
N HIS A 133 15.46 -9.89 -3.18
CA HIS A 133 14.08 -9.72 -2.75
C HIS A 133 13.15 -10.70 -3.47
N PRO A 134 12.13 -11.24 -2.79
CA PRO A 134 11.20 -12.17 -3.42
C PRO A 134 10.56 -11.51 -4.65
N ARG A 135 10.74 -12.11 -5.83
CA ARG A 135 9.96 -11.70 -7.01
C ARG A 135 8.48 -11.93 -6.69
N THR A 136 7.66 -10.93 -6.98
CA THR A 136 6.21 -10.99 -6.80
C THR A 136 5.56 -11.27 -8.15
N ASP A 137 5.98 -12.34 -8.83
CA ASP A 137 5.37 -12.72 -10.10
C ASP A 137 3.90 -13.12 -9.87
N SER A 138 2.99 -12.24 -10.27
CA SER A 138 1.57 -12.58 -10.43
C SER A 138 1.32 -13.36 -11.73
N SER A 139 2.32 -13.48 -12.59
CA SER A 139 2.33 -14.32 -13.79
C SER A 139 3.14 -15.59 -13.53
N ALA A 140 2.49 -16.60 -12.94
CA ALA A 140 3.01 -17.96 -13.01
C ALA A 140 3.11 -18.39 -14.47
N GLY A 141 4.31 -18.28 -15.06
CA GLY A 141 4.64 -18.81 -16.38
C GLY A 141 5.43 -17.88 -17.28
N ALA A 142 6.72 -17.70 -17.02
CA ALA A 142 7.80 -17.80 -18.03
C ALA A 142 9.16 -17.41 -17.42
N GLY A 143 10.08 -18.36 -17.39
CA GLY A 143 11.52 -18.08 -17.40
C GLY A 143 12.16 -17.77 -16.04
N ALA A 144 12.63 -18.82 -15.36
CA ALA A 144 13.80 -18.72 -14.51
C ALA A 144 15.02 -18.39 -15.39
N GLY A 145 15.18 -17.11 -15.71
CA GLY A 145 16.41 -16.54 -16.25
C GLY A 145 17.04 -15.67 -15.18
N ALA A 146 18.11 -16.16 -14.56
CA ALA A 146 19.15 -15.28 -14.05
C ALA A 146 19.82 -14.63 -15.28
N GLY A 147 19.17 -13.59 -15.81
CA GLY A 147 19.76 -12.75 -16.84
C GLY A 147 20.78 -11.84 -16.18
N GLU A 148 22.02 -12.31 -16.06
CA GLU A 148 23.17 -11.43 -16.25
C GLU A 148 23.04 -10.89 -17.69
N GLY A 149 22.46 -9.70 -17.81
CA GLY A 149 22.03 -9.11 -19.08
C GLY A 149 22.31 -7.61 -19.11
N GLU A 150 23.55 -7.30 -19.49
CA GLU A 150 23.95 -6.25 -20.43
C GLU A 150 23.52 -4.79 -20.16
N GLY A 151 24.48 -3.99 -19.68
CA GLY A 151 24.66 -2.58 -20.08
C GLY A 151 23.78 -1.51 -19.42
N GLY A 152 22.83 -1.87 -18.57
CA GLY A 152 22.06 -0.88 -17.79
C GLY A 152 22.85 -0.34 -16.59
N GLN A 153 22.82 0.97 -16.36
CA GLN A 153 23.34 1.57 -15.12
C GLN A 153 22.71 0.89 -13.90
N ASP A 154 23.53 0.57 -12.89
CA ASP A 154 23.05 0.03 -11.62
C ASP A 154 22.11 1.04 -10.97
N ALA A 155 20.93 0.59 -10.53
CA ALA A 155 19.96 1.45 -9.88
C ALA A 155 20.55 2.10 -8.62
N GLY A 156 21.45 1.41 -7.90
CA GLY A 156 22.16 1.94 -6.75
C GLY A 156 23.09 3.11 -7.09
N GLU A 157 23.57 3.17 -8.33
CA GLU A 157 24.39 4.29 -8.83
C GLU A 157 23.54 5.48 -9.28
N VAL A 158 22.27 5.26 -9.65
CA VAL A 158 21.35 6.30 -10.17
C VAL A 158 20.62 7.04 -9.05
N PHE A 159 20.22 6.34 -7.99
CA PHE A 159 19.44 6.92 -6.90
C PHE A 159 20.34 7.34 -5.72
N ASP A 160 19.97 8.46 -5.09
CA ASP A 160 20.70 8.99 -3.94
C ASP A 160 20.14 8.40 -2.64
N LYS A 161 20.86 7.43 -2.07
CA LYS A 161 20.50 6.80 -0.80
C LYS A 161 20.42 7.78 0.36
N GLU A 162 21.20 8.87 0.34
CA GLU A 162 21.17 9.88 1.42
C GLU A 162 19.86 10.67 1.44
N THR A 163 19.13 10.70 0.32
CA THR A 163 17.81 11.32 0.21
C THR A 163 16.67 10.41 0.63
N PHE A 164 16.94 9.13 0.92
CA PHE A 164 15.91 8.18 1.31
C PHE A 164 15.21 8.65 2.59
N ARG A 165 13.88 8.72 2.56
CA ARG A 165 13.05 8.99 3.74
C ARG A 165 11.98 7.93 3.84
N ARG A 166 11.80 7.41 5.05
CA ARG A 166 10.69 6.57 5.44
C ARG A 166 9.89 7.34 6.48
N VAL A 167 8.65 7.67 6.16
CA VAL A 167 7.70 8.27 7.09
C VAL A 167 6.67 7.21 7.42
N GLU A 168 6.46 6.98 8.70
CA GLU A 168 5.50 6.00 9.20
C GLU A 168 4.40 6.67 10.00
N TRP A 169 3.21 6.07 9.99
CA TRP A 169 2.06 6.51 10.77
C TRP A 169 1.49 5.34 11.58
N GLY A 170 1.27 5.57 12.87
CA GLY A 170 0.65 4.62 13.80
C GLY A 170 1.50 3.40 14.20
N THR A 171 2.76 3.30 13.77
CA THR A 171 3.60 2.10 13.96
C THR A 171 4.21 1.98 15.36
N GLN A 172 4.02 3.00 16.21
CA GLN A 172 4.62 3.12 17.55
C GLN A 172 6.17 3.07 17.54
N THR A 173 6.80 3.20 16.38
CA THR A 173 8.25 3.33 16.23
C THR A 173 8.69 4.77 16.55
N PRO A 174 9.94 4.99 16.99
CA PRO A 174 10.45 6.35 17.18
C PRO A 174 10.33 7.19 15.91
N GLY A 175 9.65 8.34 16.01
CA GLY A 175 9.42 9.23 14.86
C GLY A 175 8.20 8.89 14.01
N SER A 176 7.42 7.86 14.36
CA SER A 176 6.12 7.62 13.75
C SER A 176 5.18 8.79 14.03
N LEU A 177 4.48 9.23 12.99
CA LEU A 177 3.43 10.23 13.07
C LEU A 177 2.12 9.59 13.60
N PRO A 178 1.17 10.41 14.08
CA PRO A 178 -0.14 9.92 14.52
C PRO A 178 -0.87 9.18 13.40
N MET A 179 -1.43 8.00 13.68
CA MET A 179 -2.19 7.21 12.69
C MET A 179 -3.30 8.01 12.01
N ALA A 180 -3.87 8.99 12.74
CA ALA A 180 -4.90 9.87 12.23
C ALA A 180 -4.48 10.69 10.99
N GLU A 181 -3.20 11.00 10.87
CA GLU A 181 -2.68 11.90 9.81
C GLU A 181 -2.45 11.19 8.47
N PHE A 182 -2.43 9.85 8.45
CA PHE A 182 -2.16 9.13 7.21
C PHE A 182 -3.27 9.39 6.17
N LEU A 183 -2.88 9.99 5.03
CA LEU A 183 -3.75 10.41 3.93
C LEU A 183 -4.97 11.26 4.36
N ALA A 184 -4.88 11.97 5.50
CA ALA A 184 -5.97 12.77 6.08
C ALA A 184 -7.29 11.99 6.32
N ASN A 185 -7.22 10.66 6.44
CA ASN A 185 -8.38 9.77 6.61
C ASN A 185 -8.43 9.10 7.99
N GLY A 186 -7.34 9.11 8.76
CA GLY A 186 -7.30 8.47 10.06
C GLY A 186 -8.00 9.29 11.15
N GLY A 187 -8.46 8.62 12.20
CA GLY A 187 -9.12 9.28 13.34
C GLY A 187 -10.56 9.74 13.07
N ARG A 188 -11.14 9.37 11.92
CA ARG A 188 -12.57 9.53 11.66
C ARG A 188 -13.34 8.34 12.23
N GLU A 189 -14.58 8.58 12.65
CA GLU A 189 -15.52 7.48 12.87
C GLU A 189 -15.85 6.82 11.54
N VAL A 190 -15.63 5.51 11.47
CA VAL A 190 -15.92 4.67 10.33
C VAL A 190 -17.11 3.78 10.69
N PRO A 191 -18.24 3.84 9.96
CA PRO A 191 -19.33 2.89 10.13
C PRO A 191 -18.84 1.45 9.95
N LEU A 192 -19.31 0.52 10.79
CA LEU A 192 -18.88 -0.89 10.70
C LEU A 192 -19.23 -1.53 9.35
N ASP A 193 -20.33 -1.09 8.71
CA ASP A 193 -20.68 -1.52 7.35
C ASP A 193 -19.63 -1.08 6.31
N ALA A 194 -19.08 0.13 6.44
CA ALA A 194 -18.03 0.62 5.56
C ALA A 194 -16.71 -0.13 5.79
N LEU A 195 -16.40 -0.45 7.06
CA LEU A 195 -15.25 -1.27 7.41
C LEU A 195 -15.37 -2.69 6.82
N GLU A 196 -16.53 -3.34 6.97
CA GLU A 196 -16.81 -4.65 6.36
C GLU A 196 -16.68 -4.59 4.83
N MET A 197 -17.22 -3.55 4.20
CA MET A 197 -17.10 -3.36 2.75
C MET A 197 -15.64 -3.26 2.31
N VAL A 198 -14.83 -2.41 2.96
CA VAL A 198 -13.41 -2.24 2.62
C VAL A 198 -12.64 -3.55 2.79
N LEU A 199 -12.77 -4.21 3.95
CA LEU A 199 -12.11 -5.51 4.19
C LEU A 199 -12.58 -6.58 3.20
N GLY A 200 -13.85 -6.56 2.82
CA GLY A 200 -14.43 -7.46 1.82
C GLY A 200 -13.81 -7.34 0.41
N THR A 201 -13.11 -6.25 0.10
CA THR A 201 -12.39 -6.07 -1.17
C THR A 201 -10.94 -6.54 -1.14
N ALA A 202 -10.40 -6.90 0.03
CA ALA A 202 -9.02 -7.35 0.15
C ALA A 202 -8.83 -8.69 -0.59
N SER A 203 -7.80 -8.77 -1.45
CA SER A 203 -7.57 -9.97 -2.28
C SER A 203 -7.40 -11.26 -1.46
N TYR A 204 -6.86 -11.16 -0.24
CA TYR A 204 -6.76 -12.30 0.67
C TYR A 204 -8.08 -12.73 1.29
N VAL A 205 -9.03 -11.82 1.48
CA VAL A 205 -10.40 -12.18 1.86
C VAL A 205 -11.10 -12.89 0.69
N THR A 206 -10.91 -12.43 -0.55
CA THR A 206 -11.45 -13.13 -1.73
C THR A 206 -10.96 -14.57 -1.79
N ARG A 207 -9.65 -14.81 -1.67
CA ARG A 207 -9.09 -16.17 -1.67
C ARG A 207 -9.53 -17.00 -0.46
N TRP A 208 -9.67 -16.38 0.71
CA TRP A 208 -10.25 -17.06 1.88
C TRP A 208 -11.68 -17.53 1.58
N ARG A 209 -12.51 -16.68 0.98
CA ARG A 209 -13.90 -17.01 0.61
C ARG A 209 -13.97 -18.09 -0.47
N GLU A 210 -13.06 -18.09 -1.43
CA GLU A 210 -12.96 -19.14 -2.45
C GLU A 210 -12.65 -20.51 -1.80
N ALA A 211 -11.69 -20.55 -0.88
CA ALA A 211 -11.33 -21.79 -0.16
C ALA A 211 -12.40 -22.23 0.86
N ASN A 212 -13.17 -21.27 1.38
CA ASN A 212 -14.23 -21.48 2.38
C ASN A 212 -15.61 -21.12 1.83
N ALA A 213 -15.92 -21.54 0.60
CA ALA A 213 -17.13 -21.12 -0.12
C ALA A 213 -18.44 -21.40 0.65
N HIS A 214 -18.47 -22.44 1.48
CA HIS A 214 -19.62 -22.79 2.33
C HIS A 214 -19.82 -21.84 3.53
N LEU A 215 -18.80 -21.05 3.90
CA LEU A 215 -18.86 -20.04 4.96
C LEU A 215 -19.04 -18.63 4.42
N ALA A 216 -18.66 -18.39 3.15
CA ALA A 216 -18.70 -17.07 2.53
C ALA A 216 -20.11 -16.45 2.61
N GLY A 217 -20.20 -15.21 3.09
CA GLY A 217 -21.46 -14.48 3.26
C GLY A 217 -22.32 -14.91 4.46
N THR A 218 -21.98 -16.00 5.16
CA THR A 218 -22.66 -16.42 6.40
C THR A 218 -22.09 -15.70 7.62
N GLY A 219 -22.68 -15.89 8.81
CA GLY A 219 -22.10 -15.37 10.06
C GLY A 219 -20.69 -15.92 10.38
N ALA A 220 -20.26 -16.99 9.72
CA ALA A 220 -18.92 -17.56 9.82
C ALA A 220 -17.92 -17.01 8.78
N ASP A 221 -18.34 -16.10 7.89
CA ASP A 221 -17.42 -15.38 7.00
C ASP A 221 -16.39 -14.59 7.82
N VAL A 222 -15.11 -14.68 7.46
CA VAL A 222 -14.01 -14.07 8.23
C VAL A 222 -14.20 -12.57 8.51
N VAL A 223 -14.75 -11.81 7.55
CA VAL A 223 -15.01 -10.37 7.76
C VAL A 223 -16.22 -10.15 8.66
N LYS A 224 -17.27 -10.97 8.52
CA LYS A 224 -18.49 -10.88 9.35
C LYS A 224 -18.20 -11.30 10.80
N LYS A 225 -17.39 -12.33 11.02
CA LYS A 225 -16.89 -12.74 12.34
C LYS A 225 -16.12 -11.59 12.99
N PHE A 226 -15.18 -11.00 12.27
CA PHE A 226 -14.39 -9.86 12.75
C PHE A 226 -15.32 -8.69 13.15
N ARG A 227 -16.22 -8.27 12.25
CA ARG A 227 -17.21 -7.22 12.53
C ARG A 227 -18.03 -7.52 13.79
N ALA A 228 -18.56 -8.74 13.91
CA ALA A 228 -19.42 -9.13 15.03
C ALA A 228 -18.67 -9.05 16.37
N LYS A 229 -17.37 -9.42 16.40
CA LYS A 229 -16.53 -9.29 17.60
C LYS A 229 -16.29 -7.84 17.97
N VAL A 230 -15.98 -6.98 17.01
CA VAL A 230 -15.82 -5.54 17.24
C VAL A 230 -17.12 -4.93 17.76
N GLN A 231 -18.25 -5.24 17.12
CA GLN A 231 -19.56 -4.77 17.55
C GLN A 231 -19.87 -5.21 18.99
N ALA A 232 -19.67 -6.49 19.33
CA ALA A 232 -19.92 -7.01 20.67
C ALA A 232 -19.03 -6.35 21.74
N ALA A 233 -17.76 -6.05 21.42
CA ALA A 233 -16.87 -5.32 22.32
C ALA A 233 -17.38 -3.91 22.60
N LEU A 234 -17.84 -3.18 21.57
CA LEU A 234 -18.43 -1.85 21.71
C LEU A 234 -19.74 -1.87 22.50
N GLU A 235 -20.63 -2.84 22.25
CA GLU A 235 -21.89 -3.00 23.00
C GLU A 235 -21.66 -3.24 24.49
N ARG A 236 -20.72 -4.13 24.85
CA ARG A 236 -20.35 -4.38 26.25
C ARG A 236 -19.83 -3.13 26.95
N ALA A 237 -19.12 -2.28 26.21
CA ALA A 237 -18.57 -1.02 26.70
C ALA A 237 -19.61 0.10 26.82
N GLY A 238 -20.85 -0.11 26.35
CA GLY A 238 -21.85 0.94 26.25
C GLY A 238 -21.51 2.03 25.22
N LEU A 239 -20.63 1.72 24.27
CA LEU A 239 -20.23 2.62 23.18
C LEU A 239 -21.16 2.43 21.96
N PRO A 240 -21.25 3.43 21.05
CA PRO A 240 -21.94 3.26 19.78
C PRO A 240 -21.38 2.07 19.00
N ALA A 241 -22.20 1.05 18.78
CA ALA A 241 -21.79 -0.22 18.18
C ALA A 241 -22.04 -0.28 16.65
N ASP A 242 -22.38 0.85 16.03
CA ASP A 242 -22.56 0.99 14.59
C ASP A 242 -21.32 1.56 13.89
N ARG A 243 -20.33 2.03 14.66
CA ARG A 243 -19.13 2.72 14.17
C ARG A 243 -17.93 2.45 15.07
N ILE A 244 -16.74 2.61 14.51
CA ILE A 244 -15.48 2.56 15.26
C ILE A 244 -14.62 3.75 14.85
N ARG A 245 -13.88 4.31 15.81
CA ARG A 245 -12.75 5.18 15.46
C ARG A 245 -11.47 4.37 15.49
N GLY A 246 -10.74 4.46 14.39
CA GLY A 246 -9.48 3.79 14.19
C GLY A 246 -8.77 4.41 13.00
N GLY A 247 -7.72 3.74 12.57
CA GLY A 247 -7.02 4.15 11.38
C GLY A 247 -6.28 2.99 10.75
N MET A 248 -5.68 3.29 9.62
CA MET A 248 -4.81 2.37 8.93
C MET A 248 -3.37 2.79 9.22
N LEU A 249 -2.52 1.83 9.58
CA LEU A 249 -1.09 2.08 9.61
C LEU A 249 -0.63 2.57 8.25
N GLY A 250 0.34 3.47 8.21
CA GLY A 250 0.77 4.09 6.96
C GLY A 250 2.28 4.08 6.81
N VAL A 251 2.74 4.00 5.57
CA VAL A 251 4.14 4.29 5.23
C VAL A 251 4.23 5.09 3.94
N LEU A 252 5.18 6.01 3.88
CA LEU A 252 5.62 6.71 2.69
C LEU A 252 7.14 6.57 2.57
N LEU A 253 7.59 6.07 1.43
CA LEU A 253 8.98 6.01 1.03
C LEU A 253 9.23 7.09 -0.01
N LEU A 254 10.28 7.89 0.17
CA LEU A 254 10.73 8.91 -0.76
C LEU A 254 12.21 8.66 -1.09
N VAL A 255 12.57 8.74 -2.36
CA VAL A 255 13.96 8.70 -2.82
C VAL A 255 14.13 9.59 -4.04
N LYS A 256 15.25 10.30 -4.14
CA LYS A 256 15.59 11.13 -5.29
C LYS A 256 16.57 10.43 -6.21
N LYS A 257 16.42 10.68 -7.51
CA LYS A 257 17.48 10.45 -8.50
C LYS A 257 18.61 11.45 -8.23
N LYS A 258 19.87 11.02 -8.32
CA LYS A 258 21.03 11.91 -8.14
C LYS A 258 20.93 13.10 -9.09
N ALA A 259 21.29 14.28 -8.59
CA ALA A 259 21.55 15.41 -9.47
C ALA A 259 22.84 15.13 -10.26
N THR A 260 22.88 15.46 -11.54
CA THR A 260 24.16 15.55 -12.25
C THR A 260 24.96 16.68 -11.63
N LEU A 261 26.18 16.39 -11.16
CA LEU A 261 27.16 17.42 -10.86
C LEU A 261 27.50 18.13 -12.18
N GLU A 262 27.29 19.44 -12.24
CA GLU A 262 27.80 20.29 -13.33
C GLU A 262 29.32 20.43 -13.23
#